data_AF-A0A7W4ERR0-F1
#
_entry.id   AF-A0A7W4ERR0-F1
#
_cell.length_a   1.000
_cell.length_b   1.000
_cell.length_c   1.000
_cell.angle_alpha   90.00
_cell.angle_beta   90.00
_cell.angle_gamma   90.00
#
_symmetry.space_group_name_H-M   'P 1'
#
loop_
_entity.id
_entity.type
_entity.pdbx_description
1 polymer ?
#
loop_
_entity_poly.entity_id
_entity_poly.type
_entity_poly.pdbx_seq_one_letter_code
_entity_poly.pdbx_strand_id
1 'polypeptide(L)'
;QLTQQFRQQRPETLPLFYEYVHFLNLSISQKLSLQFGAYTDDNHIKYHAEDMSVTNTLHLSVQSGPIQFADIIRCVQAVARDLRSPDLNQRFADYLHSISYTDEPSIAPDIDRMLLDLGILLGSDGWHAIATPDNVNDVAQATQIIAKYGSQSELIE
;
A
#
# COMPACT_ATOMS: atom_id res chain seq x y z
N GLN A 1 13.53 -1.73 3.43
CA GLN A 1 12.81 -1.58 2.15
C GLN A 1 11.63 -2.54 2.17
N LEU A 2 10.47 -2.06 1.72
CA LEU A 2 9.26 -2.84 1.54
C LEU A 2 8.87 -2.76 0.07
N THR A 3 8.59 -3.89 -0.56
CA THR A 3 8.12 -3.94 -1.95
C THR A 3 6.80 -4.69 -1.98
N GLN A 4 5.74 -4.02 -2.40
CA GLN A 4 4.46 -4.66 -2.69
C GLN A 4 4.36 -4.96 -4.17
N GLN A 5 3.93 -6.17 -4.52
CA GLN A 5 3.78 -6.61 -5.91
C GLN A 5 2.37 -7.12 -6.15
N PHE A 6 1.83 -6.76 -7.30
CA PHE A 6 0.53 -7.22 -7.78
C PHE A 6 0.67 -7.64 -9.23
N ARG A 7 0.38 -8.92 -9.49
CA ARG A 7 0.29 -9.42 -10.86
C ARG A 7 -1.06 -9.00 -11.42
N GLN A 8 -1.03 -8.26 -12.51
CA GLN A 8 -2.21 -7.65 -13.11
C GLN A 8 -3.09 -8.74 -13.74
N GLN A 9 -4.13 -9.16 -13.02
CA GLN A 9 -5.17 -10.03 -13.59
C GLN A 9 -6.30 -9.24 -14.24
N ARG A 10 -6.53 -8.01 -13.77
CA ARG A 10 -7.59 -7.09 -14.18
C ARG A 10 -7.03 -5.66 -14.24
N PRO A 11 -6.75 -5.09 -15.42
CA PRO A 11 -6.18 -3.75 -15.53
C PRO A 11 -6.98 -2.64 -14.82
N GLU A 12 -8.30 -2.81 -14.75
CA GLU A 12 -9.23 -1.90 -14.09
C GLU A 12 -9.04 -1.82 -12.56
N THR A 13 -8.42 -2.81 -11.92
CA THR A 13 -8.15 -2.79 -10.47
C THR A 13 -6.78 -2.19 -10.14
N LEU A 14 -6.02 -1.73 -11.13
CA LEU A 14 -4.71 -1.13 -10.91
C LEU A 14 -4.75 0.14 -10.04
N PRO A 15 -5.70 1.08 -10.25
CA PRO A 15 -5.87 2.21 -9.33
C PRO A 15 -6.19 1.78 -7.91
N LEU A 16 -6.97 0.70 -7.76
CA LEU A 16 -7.33 0.16 -6.45
C LEU A 16 -6.13 -0.45 -5.74
N PHE A 17 -5.29 -1.19 -6.45
CA PHE A 17 -4.01 -1.68 -5.93
C PHE A 17 -3.10 -0.54 -5.50
N TYR A 18 -3.02 0.52 -6.30
CA TYR A 18 -2.20 1.68 -5.98
C TYR A 18 -2.59 2.33 -4.65
N GLU A 19 -3.87 2.64 -4.48
CA GLU A 19 -4.39 3.24 -3.25
C GLU A 19 -4.30 2.29 -2.06
N TYR A 20 -4.57 0.99 -2.28
CA TYR A 20 -4.43 -0.02 -1.23
C TYR A 20 -3.00 -0.09 -0.71
N VAL A 21 -2.02 -0.09 -1.60
CA VAL A 21 -0.60 -0.12 -1.24
C VAL A 21 -0.14 1.19 -0.63
N HIS A 22 -0.67 2.32 -1.06
CA HIS A 22 -0.44 3.61 -0.41
C HIS A 22 -0.87 3.54 1.07
N PHE A 23 -2.10 3.08 1.34
CA PHE A 23 -2.63 2.93 2.70
C PHE A 23 -1.83 1.92 3.54
N LEU A 24 -1.45 0.78 2.94
CA LEU A 24 -0.61 -0.24 3.58
C LEU A 24 0.77 0.32 3.95
N ASN A 25 1.43 1.03 3.03
CA ASN A 25 2.73 1.63 3.30
C ASN A 25 2.65 2.71 4.37
N LEU A 26 1.63 3.57 4.36
CA LEU A 26 1.41 4.54 5.43
C LEU A 26 1.22 3.85 6.79
N SER A 27 0.37 2.82 6.85
CA SER A 27 0.07 2.08 8.08
C SER A 27 1.31 1.38 8.65
N ILE A 28 2.08 0.71 7.80
CA ILE A 28 3.34 0.06 8.20
C ILE A 28 4.33 1.12 8.68
N SER A 29 4.48 2.20 7.92
CA SER A 29 5.44 3.26 8.23
C SER A 29 5.15 3.90 9.56
N GLN A 30 3.89 4.27 9.84
CA GLN A 30 3.49 4.82 11.13
C GLN A 30 3.81 3.87 12.30
N LYS A 31 3.56 2.57 12.13
CA LYS A 31 3.88 1.56 13.17
C LYS A 31 5.39 1.42 13.38
N LEU A 32 6.16 1.35 12.30
CA LEU A 32 7.62 1.27 12.37
C LEU A 32 8.24 2.56 12.92
N SER A 33 7.69 3.73 12.59
CA SER A 33 8.08 5.01 13.18
C SER A 33 7.88 5.02 14.69
N LEU A 34 6.71 4.59 15.14
CA LEU A 34 6.37 4.54 16.56
C LEU A 34 7.23 3.54 17.35
N GLN A 35 7.48 2.36 16.78
CA GLN A 35 8.18 1.28 17.48
C GLN A 35 9.71 1.39 17.39
N PHE A 36 10.22 1.88 16.26
CA PHE A 36 11.63 1.78 15.92
C PHE A 36 12.26 3.11 15.49
N GLY A 37 11.53 4.24 15.59
CA GLY A 37 12.03 5.54 15.13
C GLY A 37 12.37 5.55 13.64
N ALA A 38 11.61 4.78 12.84
CA ALA A 38 11.73 4.77 11.39
C ALA A 38 11.16 6.06 10.77
N TYR A 39 11.68 6.46 9.61
CA TYR A 39 11.05 7.45 8.75
C TYR A 39 11.10 6.98 7.29
N THR A 40 10.14 7.41 6.50
CA THR A 40 10.00 7.01 5.11
C THR A 40 10.71 7.97 4.19
N ASP A 41 11.30 7.42 3.13
CA ASP A 41 11.59 8.15 1.91
C ASP A 41 10.41 8.01 0.93
N ASP A 42 10.50 8.64 -0.23
CA ASP A 42 9.46 8.61 -1.26
C ASP A 42 9.22 7.19 -1.82
N ASN A 43 7.94 6.89 -2.07
CA ASN A 43 7.52 5.66 -2.74
C ASN A 43 8.00 5.65 -4.19
N HIS A 44 8.68 4.56 -4.58
CA HIS A 44 9.13 4.32 -5.94
C HIS A 44 8.26 3.27 -6.61
N ILE A 45 7.69 3.60 -7.76
CA ILE A 45 6.75 2.72 -8.48
C ILE A 45 7.43 2.17 -9.73
N LYS A 46 7.21 0.90 -9.99
CA LYS A 46 7.57 0.24 -11.23
C LYS A 46 6.33 -0.44 -11.78
N TYR A 47 5.93 -0.01 -12.97
CA TYR A 47 4.82 -0.58 -13.70
C TYR A 47 5.35 -1.29 -14.96
N HIS A 48 4.95 -2.54 -15.14
CA HIS A 48 5.17 -3.32 -16.35
C HIS A 48 3.83 -3.85 -16.86
N ALA A 49 3.79 -4.37 -18.08
CA ALA A 49 2.54 -4.77 -18.72
C ALA A 49 1.79 -5.93 -18.00
N GLU A 50 2.46 -6.68 -17.13
CA GLU A 50 1.91 -7.84 -16.44
C GLU A 50 1.97 -7.73 -14.90
N ASP A 51 2.72 -6.76 -14.38
CA ASP A 51 2.88 -6.55 -12.94
C ASP A 51 3.07 -5.08 -12.58
N MET A 52 2.69 -4.77 -11.35
CA MET A 52 2.98 -3.50 -10.73
C MET A 52 3.65 -3.75 -9.40
N SER A 53 4.67 -2.95 -9.12
CA SER A 53 5.30 -2.94 -7.81
C SER A 53 5.48 -1.54 -7.28
N VAL A 54 5.23 -1.38 -5.98
CA VAL A 54 5.53 -0.17 -5.23
C VAL A 54 6.59 -0.53 -4.22
N THR A 55 7.62 0.29 -4.15
CA THR A 55 8.73 0.11 -3.23
C THR A 55 8.82 1.30 -2.31
N ASN A 56 8.63 1.07 -1.02
CA ASN A 56 8.86 2.06 0.02
C ASN A 56 10.20 1.80 0.72
N THR A 57 11.03 2.84 0.79
CA THR A 57 12.30 2.79 1.53
C THR A 57 12.10 3.46 2.89
N LEU A 58 12.40 2.74 3.95
CA LEU A 58 12.41 3.27 5.31
C LEU A 58 13.83 3.32 5.84
N HIS A 59 14.11 4.39 6.56
CA HIS A 59 15.35 4.62 7.27
C HIS A 59 15.08 4.47 8.77
N LEU A 60 15.96 3.75 9.47
CA LEU A 60 15.85 3.54 10.91
C LEU A 60 16.77 4.53 11.62
N SER A 61 16.28 5.16 12.69
CA SER A 61 17.10 6.01 13.52
C SER A 61 18.20 5.21 14.21
N VAL A 62 19.43 5.73 14.18
CA VAL A 62 20.58 5.18 14.90
C VAL A 62 20.40 5.18 16.43
N GLN A 63 19.43 5.97 16.94
CA GLN A 63 19.15 6.09 18.37
C GLN A 63 18.22 4.99 18.91
N SER A 64 17.58 4.21 18.02
CA SER A 64 16.58 3.20 18.39
C SER A 64 17.17 1.89 18.91
N GLY A 65 18.50 1.80 19.02
CA GLY A 65 19.19 0.57 19.42
C GLY A 65 19.21 -0.50 18.32
N PRO A 66 19.69 -1.71 18.61
CA PRO A 66 19.81 -2.78 17.63
C PRO A 66 18.42 -3.35 17.28
N ILE A 67 17.91 -3.00 16.11
CA ILE A 67 16.64 -3.52 15.58
C ILE A 67 16.92 -4.84 14.86
N GLN A 68 16.21 -5.89 15.26
CA GLN A 68 16.28 -7.19 14.61
C GLN A 68 15.30 -7.25 13.43
N PHE A 69 15.72 -7.86 12.32
CA PHE A 69 14.86 -8.03 11.16
C PHE A 69 13.54 -8.74 11.50
N ALA A 70 13.59 -9.75 12.38
CA ALA A 70 12.41 -10.49 12.83
C ALA A 70 11.33 -9.61 13.50
N ASP A 71 11.73 -8.53 14.18
CA ASP A 71 10.78 -7.60 14.80
C ASP A 71 10.10 -6.70 13.76
N ILE A 72 10.85 -6.29 12.73
CA ILE A 72 10.32 -5.58 11.56
C ILE A 72 9.28 -6.47 10.86
N ILE A 73 9.63 -7.74 10.60
CA ILE A 73 8.74 -8.70 9.96
C ILE A 73 7.46 -8.89 10.76
N ARG A 74 7.55 -9.10 12.07
CA ARG A 74 6.37 -9.25 12.93
C ARG A 74 5.46 -8.03 12.88
N CYS A 75 6.05 -6.83 12.87
CA CYS A 75 5.29 -5.59 12.74
C CYS A 75 4.57 -5.51 11.39
N VAL A 76 5.28 -5.77 10.30
CA VAL A 76 4.70 -5.72 8.94
C VAL A 76 3.59 -6.78 8.78
N GLN A 77 3.83 -8.01 9.22
CA GLN A 77 2.83 -9.10 9.22
C GLN A 77 1.57 -8.72 10.00
N ALA A 78 1.72 -8.11 11.19
CA ALA A 78 0.59 -7.69 11.99
C ALA A 78 -0.28 -6.66 11.25
N VAL A 79 0.36 -5.64 10.66
CA VAL A 79 -0.36 -4.61 9.89
C VAL A 79 -1.02 -5.19 8.64
N ALA A 80 -0.28 -6.02 7.88
CA ALA A 80 -0.81 -6.65 6.67
C ALA A 80 -2.03 -7.52 6.98
N ARG A 81 -1.97 -8.34 8.04
CA ARG A 81 -3.10 -9.17 8.47
C ARG A 81 -4.31 -8.32 8.85
N ASP A 82 -4.09 -7.24 9.59
CA ASP A 82 -5.19 -6.37 10.02
C ASP A 82 -5.84 -5.70 8.80
N LEU A 83 -5.04 -5.19 7.85
CA LEU A 83 -5.54 -4.56 6.61
C LEU A 83 -6.23 -5.53 5.64
N ARG A 84 -5.89 -6.82 5.68
CA ARG A 84 -6.60 -7.85 4.92
C ARG A 84 -7.91 -8.32 5.59
N SER A 85 -8.30 -7.72 6.72
CA SER A 85 -9.56 -8.07 7.37
C SER A 85 -10.77 -7.59 6.55
N PRO A 86 -11.88 -8.36 6.49
CA PRO A 86 -13.07 -7.97 5.75
C PRO A 86 -13.65 -6.60 6.18
N ASP A 87 -13.59 -6.29 7.48
CA ASP A 87 -14.07 -5.01 8.03
C ASP A 87 -13.25 -3.82 7.47
N LEU A 88 -11.92 -3.93 7.45
CA LEU A 88 -11.08 -2.88 6.90
C LEU A 88 -11.19 -2.78 5.38
N ASN A 89 -11.37 -3.89 4.67
CA ASN A 89 -11.63 -3.88 3.23
C ASN A 89 -12.94 -3.13 2.90
N GLN A 90 -14.00 -3.37 3.67
CA GLN A 90 -15.26 -2.64 3.52
C GLN A 90 -15.06 -1.14 3.78
N ARG A 91 -14.41 -0.79 4.89
CA ARG A 91 -14.16 0.62 5.23
C ARG A 91 -13.29 1.34 4.21
N PHE A 92 -12.34 0.63 3.60
CA PHE A 92 -11.50 1.17 2.53
C PHE A 92 -12.31 1.41 1.24
N ALA A 93 -13.21 0.48 0.89
CA ALA A 93 -14.14 0.68 -0.21
C ALA A 93 -15.05 1.91 0.02
N ASP A 94 -15.68 1.98 1.19
CA ASP A 94 -16.56 3.10 1.58
C ASP A 94 -15.82 4.44 1.57
N TYR A 95 -14.56 4.44 2.05
CA TYR A 95 -13.66 5.58 1.97
C TYR A 95 -13.50 6.04 0.52
N LEU A 96 -13.02 5.18 -0.38
CA LEU A 96 -12.82 5.54 -1.78
C LEU A 96 -14.09 6.04 -2.46
N HIS A 97 -15.27 5.49 -2.13
CA HIS A 97 -16.54 6.02 -2.62
C HIS A 97 -16.77 7.46 -2.15
N SER A 98 -16.53 7.74 -0.86
CA SER A 98 -16.83 9.02 -0.23
C SER A 98 -15.92 10.19 -0.63
N ILE A 99 -14.64 9.92 -0.94
CA ILE A 99 -13.61 10.95 -1.15
C ILE A 99 -13.03 11.00 -2.56
N SER A 100 -13.51 10.13 -3.46
CA SER A 100 -13.05 10.02 -4.87
C SER A 100 -13.05 11.33 -5.66
N TYR A 101 -13.76 12.36 -5.20
CA TYR A 101 -13.85 13.67 -5.84
C TYR A 101 -13.97 14.83 -4.84
N THR A 102 -13.46 14.66 -3.61
CA THR A 102 -13.43 15.77 -2.65
C THR A 102 -12.27 16.71 -2.97
N ASP A 103 -12.51 18.02 -2.89
CA ASP A 103 -11.47 19.06 -3.04
C ASP A 103 -10.48 19.11 -1.86
N GLU A 104 -10.51 18.13 -0.96
CA GLU A 104 -9.65 18.06 0.22
C GLU A 104 -8.40 17.21 -0.10
N PRO A 105 -7.25 17.83 -0.41
CA PRO A 105 -6.07 17.12 -0.92
C PRO A 105 -5.40 16.25 0.14
N SER A 106 -5.75 16.45 1.42
CA SER A 106 -5.20 15.69 2.54
C SER A 106 -5.83 14.30 2.70
N ILE A 107 -6.98 14.07 2.08
CA ILE A 107 -7.71 12.81 2.19
C ILE A 107 -8.09 12.23 0.82
N ALA A 108 -8.27 13.03 -0.24
CA ALA A 108 -8.60 12.51 -1.56
C ALA A 108 -7.50 11.58 -2.12
N PRO A 109 -7.83 10.60 -2.99
CA PRO A 109 -6.80 9.89 -3.75
C PRO A 109 -5.97 10.91 -4.55
N ASP A 110 -4.66 10.71 -4.66
CA ASP A 110 -3.78 11.63 -5.39
C ASP A 110 -3.93 11.40 -6.90
N ILE A 111 -4.94 12.05 -7.48
CA ILE A 111 -5.31 11.89 -8.89
C ILE A 111 -4.17 12.28 -9.82
N ASP A 112 -3.44 13.35 -9.50
CA ASP A 112 -2.31 13.83 -10.31
C ASP A 112 -1.18 12.79 -10.32
N ARG A 113 -0.86 12.25 -9.15
CA ARG A 113 0.14 11.19 -9.02
C ARG A 113 -0.30 9.90 -9.70
N MET A 114 -1.56 9.51 -9.57
CA MET A 114 -2.12 8.35 -10.26
C MET A 114 -2.06 8.51 -11.79
N LEU A 115 -2.35 9.70 -12.30
CA LEU A 115 -2.23 10.00 -13.72
C LEU A 115 -0.77 9.95 -14.19
N LEU A 116 0.16 10.49 -13.40
CA LEU A 116 1.59 10.47 -13.72
C LEU A 116 2.19 9.06 -13.69
N ASP A 117 1.84 8.28 -12.66
CA ASP A 117 2.44 6.97 -12.41
C ASP A 117 1.78 5.85 -13.24
N LEU A 118 0.46 5.94 -13.49
CA LEU A 118 -0.32 4.90 -14.17
C LEU A 118 -0.87 5.31 -15.53
N GLY A 119 -0.94 6.60 -15.84
CA GLY A 119 -1.65 7.10 -17.03
C GLY A 119 -3.16 6.93 -16.94
N ILE A 120 -3.71 6.73 -15.73
CA ILE A 120 -5.14 6.48 -15.51
C ILE A 120 -5.76 7.69 -14.81
N LEU A 121 -6.85 8.20 -15.39
CA LEU A 121 -7.72 9.19 -14.75
C LEU A 121 -9.02 8.50 -14.32
N LEU A 122 -9.28 8.45 -13.02
CA LEU A 122 -10.45 7.80 -12.47
C LEU A 122 -11.34 8.81 -11.72
N GLY A 123 -12.57 9.00 -12.21
CA GLY A 123 -13.57 9.83 -11.54
C GLY A 123 -14.40 9.05 -10.50
N SER A 124 -15.34 9.74 -9.85
CA SER A 124 -16.17 9.14 -8.79
C SER A 124 -16.93 7.89 -9.23
N ASP A 125 -17.52 7.90 -10.43
CA ASP A 125 -18.22 6.72 -10.98
C ASP A 125 -17.26 5.54 -11.20
N GLY A 126 -16.03 5.83 -11.61
CA GLY A 126 -14.98 4.82 -11.78
C GLY A 126 -14.58 4.20 -10.44
N TRP A 127 -14.41 5.02 -9.40
CA TRP A 127 -14.17 4.55 -8.04
C TRP A 127 -15.33 3.74 -7.50
N HIS A 128 -16.58 4.16 -7.70
CA HIS A 128 -17.76 3.39 -7.32
C HIS A 128 -17.81 2.01 -7.99
N ALA A 129 -17.39 1.93 -9.25
CA ALA A 129 -17.37 0.67 -9.99
C ALA A 129 -16.28 -0.30 -9.50
N ILE A 130 -15.09 0.20 -9.14
CA ILE A 130 -13.94 -0.68 -8.81
C ILE A 130 -13.73 -0.89 -7.32
N ALA A 131 -14.01 0.09 -6.45
CA ALA A 131 -13.78 0.01 -5.01
C ALA A 131 -14.92 -0.74 -4.32
N THR A 132 -15.15 -1.99 -4.72
CA THR A 132 -16.07 -2.89 -4.03
C THR A 132 -15.31 -3.71 -2.99
N PRO A 133 -15.95 -4.16 -1.91
CA PRO A 133 -15.30 -5.01 -0.90
C PRO A 133 -14.64 -6.25 -1.50
N ASP A 134 -15.29 -6.87 -2.51
CA ASP A 134 -14.76 -8.03 -3.22
C ASP A 134 -13.50 -7.69 -4.01
N ASN A 135 -13.50 -6.59 -4.77
CA ASN A 135 -12.31 -6.16 -5.51
C ASN A 135 -11.17 -5.73 -4.59
N VAL A 136 -11.47 -5.07 -3.46
CA VAL A 136 -10.47 -4.72 -2.44
C VAL A 136 -9.88 -6.00 -1.85
N ASN A 137 -10.71 -6.98 -1.52
CA ASN A 137 -10.24 -8.26 -1.02
C ASN A 137 -9.37 -8.99 -2.06
N ASP A 138 -9.79 -9.05 -3.31
CA ASP A 138 -9.00 -9.67 -4.39
C ASP A 138 -7.63 -9.01 -4.53
N VAL A 139 -7.59 -7.67 -4.54
CA VAL A 139 -6.34 -6.89 -4.55
C VAL A 139 -5.50 -7.22 -3.33
N ALA A 140 -6.09 -7.25 -2.14
CA ALA A 140 -5.40 -7.48 -0.88
C ALA A 140 -4.78 -8.91 -0.80
N GLN A 141 -5.49 -9.92 -1.31
CA GLN A 141 -5.03 -11.31 -1.39
C GLN A 141 -3.97 -11.52 -2.48
N ALA A 142 -4.10 -10.83 -3.61
CA ALA A 142 -3.13 -10.89 -4.70
C ALA A 142 -1.87 -10.07 -4.44
N THR A 143 -1.90 -9.14 -3.47
CA THR A 143 -0.76 -8.31 -3.10
C THR A 143 0.25 -9.11 -2.27
N GLN A 144 1.44 -9.29 -2.83
CA GLN A 144 2.59 -9.86 -2.14
C GLN A 144 3.41 -8.75 -1.49
N ILE A 145 3.85 -8.94 -0.24
CA ILE A 145 4.67 -7.95 0.48
C ILE A 145 6.05 -8.55 0.72
N ILE A 146 7.10 -7.91 0.21
CA ILE A 146 8.48 -8.36 0.37
C ILE A 146 9.21 -7.34 1.24
N ALA A 147 9.69 -7.78 2.40
CA ALA A 147 10.49 -6.95 3.30
C ALA A 147 11.98 -7.27 3.15
N LYS A 148 12.81 -6.23 3.08
CA LYS A 148 14.27 -6.32 2.98
C LYS A 148 14.97 -5.42 3.99
N TYR A 149 15.99 -5.97 4.65
CA TYR A 149 16.84 -5.25 5.60
C TYR A 149 18.29 -5.75 5.50
N GLY A 150 19.20 -4.89 5.05
CA GLY A 150 20.56 -5.31 4.71
C GLY A 150 20.55 -6.41 3.64
N SER A 151 21.18 -7.54 3.95
CA SER A 151 21.18 -8.74 3.08
C SER A 151 19.99 -9.68 3.32
N GLN A 152 19.13 -9.40 4.31
CA GLN A 152 17.99 -10.24 4.67
C GLN A 152 16.76 -9.85 3.84
N SER A 153 15.96 -10.85 3.45
CA SER A 153 14.72 -10.67 2.69
C SER A 153 13.69 -11.72 3.12
N GLU A 154 12.43 -11.32 3.23
CA GLU A 154 11.33 -12.23 3.57
C GLU A 154 10.06 -11.84 2.80
N LEU A 155 9.36 -12.85 2.29
CA LEU A 155 8.03 -12.71 1.71
C LEU A 155 7.00 -12.84 2.83
N ILE A 156 6.11 -11.86 2.92
CA ILE A 156 5.04 -11.78 3.89
C ILE A 156 3.75 -12.14 3.16
N GLU A 157 3.23 -13.31 3.52
CA GLU A 157 1.98 -13.85 2.98
C GLU A 157 0.75 -13.13 3.49
#